data_AF-A0A2S0XQK6-F1
#
_entry.id   AF-A0A2S0XQK6-F1
#
_cell.length_a   1.000
_cell.length_b   1.000
_cell.length_c   1.000
_cell.angle_alpha   90.00
_cell.angle_beta   90.00
_cell.angle_gamma   90.00
#
_symmetry.space_group_name_H-M   'P 1'
#
loop_
_entity.id
_entity.type
_entity.pdbx_description
1 polymer ?
#
loop_
_entity_poly.entity_id
_entity_poly.type
_entity_poly.pdbx_seq_one_letter_code
_entity_poly.pdbx_strand_id
1 'polypeptide(L)'
;MRKMVKMLLRCALTLCLVATPVLAAREDPEWNPPARFDFPYPGKMIIRYLPQPKVVEECRRISKGSIDSLTTRGCAKRLSPKVCVVVIVEETYKRATPSAVLRHERGHCNGWPGTHPD
;
A
#
# COMPACT_ATOMS: atom_id res chain seq x y z
N MET A 1 -6.11 19.48 69.01
CA MET A 1 -7.16 20.24 68.30
C MET A 1 -6.54 21.46 67.61
N ARG A 2 -6.36 21.44 66.28
CA ARG A 2 -6.18 22.62 65.42
C ARG A 2 -6.75 22.26 64.04
N LYS A 3 -7.78 22.99 63.62
CA LYS A 3 -8.41 22.92 62.29
C LYS A 3 -7.69 23.88 61.34
N MET A 4 -8.02 23.72 60.04
CA MET A 4 -7.73 24.62 58.89
C MET A 4 -6.38 24.30 58.23
N VAL A 5 -6.23 24.19 56.90
CA VAL A 5 -6.87 24.91 55.79
C VAL A 5 -6.96 23.97 54.56
N LYS A 6 -8.07 24.06 53.81
CA LYS A 6 -8.23 23.46 52.48
C LYS A 6 -7.28 24.15 51.50
N MET A 7 -6.45 23.40 50.77
CA MET A 7 -5.91 23.90 49.50
C MET A 7 -5.94 22.77 48.48
N LEU A 8 -6.84 22.96 47.51
CA LEU A 8 -7.04 22.13 46.34
C LEU A 8 -5.77 22.18 45.47
N LEU A 9 -5.24 21.03 45.09
CA LEU A 9 -4.41 20.95 43.89
C LEU A 9 -4.81 19.70 43.09
N ARG A 10 -5.89 19.85 42.32
CA ARG A 10 -6.23 18.91 41.25
C ARG A 10 -5.29 19.21 40.08
N CYS A 11 -4.18 18.49 39.97
CA CYS A 11 -3.41 18.43 38.73
C CYS A 11 -4.25 17.68 37.69
N ALA A 12 -4.97 18.42 36.86
CA ALA A 12 -5.57 17.86 35.65
C ALA A 12 -4.43 17.58 34.67
N LEU A 13 -4.05 16.31 34.54
CA LEU A 13 -3.12 15.86 33.50
C LEU A 13 -3.91 15.75 32.19
N THR A 14 -4.00 16.86 31.46
CA THR A 14 -4.67 16.89 30.16
C THR A 14 -3.84 16.08 29.15
N LEU A 15 -4.33 14.89 28.81
CA LEU A 15 -3.78 14.01 27.79
C LEU A 15 -4.00 14.66 26.40
N CYS A 16 -2.99 15.36 25.87
CA CYS A 16 -3.01 15.82 24.49
C CYS A 16 -2.79 14.61 23.56
N LEU A 17 -3.87 13.91 23.22
CA LEU A 17 -3.95 13.06 22.03
C LEU A 17 -3.86 13.98 20.82
N VAL A 18 -2.64 14.24 20.35
CA VAL A 18 -2.41 14.92 19.08
C VAL A 18 -2.82 13.93 17.99
N ALA A 19 -4.08 14.01 17.55
CA ALA A 19 -4.51 13.33 16.35
C ALA A 19 -3.75 13.97 15.18
N THR A 20 -2.64 13.35 14.78
CA THR A 20 -2.00 13.70 13.53
C THR A 20 -3.01 13.39 12.43
N PRO A 21 -3.31 14.33 11.53
CA PRO A 21 -4.03 13.99 10.33
C PRO A 21 -3.13 13.03 9.55
N VAL A 22 -3.45 11.75 9.59
CA VAL A 22 -3.03 10.82 8.56
C VAL A 22 -3.64 11.39 7.29
N LEU A 23 -2.82 12.07 6.48
CA LEU A 23 -3.16 12.37 5.11
C LEU A 23 -3.38 11.03 4.44
N ALA A 24 -4.61 10.54 4.47
CA ALA A 24 -5.06 9.44 3.65
C ALA A 24 -4.69 9.84 2.22
N ALA A 25 -3.72 9.13 1.65
CA ALA A 25 -3.35 9.31 0.25
C ALA A 25 -4.65 9.29 -0.53
N ARG A 26 -4.92 10.38 -1.25
CA ARG A 26 -6.16 10.60 -2.02
C ARG A 26 -6.51 9.28 -2.69
N GLU A 27 -7.63 8.68 -2.32
CA GLU A 27 -8.07 7.43 -2.95
C GLU A 27 -8.25 7.76 -4.42
N ASP A 28 -7.35 7.24 -5.24
CA ASP A 28 -7.45 7.24 -6.67
C ASP A 28 -8.28 5.99 -6.98
N PRO A 29 -9.61 6.11 -7.15
CA PRO A 29 -10.50 4.95 -7.28
C PRO A 29 -10.14 4.13 -8.52
N GLU A 30 -9.61 4.77 -9.57
CA GLU A 30 -9.13 4.11 -10.78
C GLU A 30 -7.85 3.30 -10.52
N TRP A 31 -6.97 3.81 -9.67
CA TRP A 31 -5.76 3.08 -9.28
C TRP A 31 -6.01 1.94 -8.29
N ASN A 32 -7.05 2.02 -7.46
CA ASN A 32 -7.24 1.05 -6.39
C ASN A 32 -8.17 -0.09 -6.82
N PRO A 33 -7.85 -1.36 -6.50
CA PRO A 33 -8.73 -2.45 -6.88
C PRO A 33 -10.09 -2.31 -6.18
N PRO A 34 -11.19 -2.63 -6.90
CA PRO A 34 -12.50 -2.78 -6.29
C PRO A 34 -12.47 -3.78 -5.14
N ALA A 35 -13.39 -3.63 -4.17
CA ALA A 35 -13.46 -4.49 -2.98
C ALA A 35 -13.50 -6.00 -3.32
N ARG A 36 -14.12 -6.38 -4.44
CA ARG A 36 -14.19 -7.78 -4.92
C ARG A 36 -12.86 -8.36 -5.39
N PHE A 37 -11.79 -7.56 -5.51
CA PHE A 37 -10.43 -7.98 -5.81
C PHE A 37 -9.44 -7.60 -4.70
N ASP A 38 -9.85 -6.76 -3.74
CA ASP A 38 -9.02 -6.31 -2.63
C ASP A 38 -9.14 -7.22 -1.40
N PHE A 39 -8.61 -8.43 -1.52
CA PHE A 39 -8.58 -9.41 -0.42
C PHE A 39 -7.22 -10.13 -0.37
N PRO A 40 -6.87 -10.81 0.74
CA PRO A 40 -5.62 -11.57 0.81
C PRO A 40 -5.53 -12.61 -0.32
N TYR A 41 -4.42 -12.62 -1.07
CA TYR A 41 -4.21 -13.61 -2.11
C TYR A 41 -4.15 -15.02 -1.48
N PRO A 42 -4.97 -15.99 -1.90
CA PRO A 42 -5.06 -17.30 -1.24
C PRO A 42 -3.85 -18.21 -1.50
N GLY A 43 -2.95 -17.79 -2.40
CA GLY A 43 -1.74 -18.52 -2.76
C GLY A 43 -0.47 -17.91 -2.18
N LYS A 44 0.67 -18.40 -2.66
CA LYS A 44 1.99 -17.84 -2.35
C LYS A 44 2.24 -16.59 -3.19
N MET A 45 2.55 -15.49 -2.52
CA MET A 45 3.03 -14.26 -3.16
C MET A 45 4.54 -14.14 -2.98
N ILE A 46 5.28 -13.95 -4.07
CA ILE A 46 6.72 -13.70 -4.06
C ILE A 46 6.90 -12.21 -4.32
N ILE A 47 7.16 -11.45 -3.27
CA ILE A 47 7.24 -9.98 -3.33
C ILE A 47 8.71 -9.56 -3.45
N ARG A 48 9.01 -8.68 -4.40
CA ARG A 48 10.33 -8.09 -4.62
C ARG A 48 10.23 -6.57 -4.53
N TYR A 49 10.85 -5.99 -3.51
CA TYR A 49 11.06 -4.55 -3.41
C TYR A 49 12.37 -4.22 -4.13
N LEU A 50 12.33 -3.33 -5.12
CA LEU A 50 13.49 -2.98 -5.93
C LEU A 50 13.59 -1.45 -6.12
N PRO A 51 14.79 -0.92 -6.40
CA PRO A 51 14.95 0.44 -6.91
C PRO A 51 14.17 0.62 -8.22
N GLN A 52 13.64 1.82 -8.48
CA GLN A 52 12.75 2.05 -9.63
C GLN A 52 13.33 1.60 -10.99
N PRO A 53 14.60 1.84 -11.33
CA PRO A 53 15.15 1.35 -12.60
C PRO A 53 15.10 -0.18 -12.72
N LYS A 54 15.28 -0.90 -11.60
CA LYS A 54 15.21 -2.36 -11.51
C LYS A 54 13.79 -2.89 -11.53
N VAL A 55 12.81 -2.13 -11.02
CA VAL A 55 11.38 -2.45 -11.20
C VAL A 55 11.03 -2.51 -12.68
N VAL A 56 11.44 -1.51 -13.46
CA VAL A 56 11.17 -1.46 -14.92
C VAL A 56 11.78 -2.66 -15.64
N GLU A 57 13.04 -2.96 -15.36
CA GLU A 57 13.77 -4.10 -15.93
C GLU A 57 13.07 -5.44 -15.62
N GLU A 58 12.79 -5.68 -14.34
CA GLU A 58 12.17 -6.92 -13.88
C GLU A 58 10.73 -7.06 -14.37
N CYS A 59 9.96 -5.97 -14.35
CA CYS A 59 8.60 -5.97 -14.86
C CYS A 59 8.55 -6.26 -16.36
N ARG A 60 9.47 -5.69 -17.16
CA ARG A 60 9.61 -6.03 -18.58
C ARG A 60 9.98 -7.51 -18.78
N ARG A 61 10.78 -8.08 -17.87
CA ARG A 61 11.19 -9.49 -17.94
C ARG A 61 10.03 -10.45 -17.65
N ILE A 62 9.16 -10.14 -16.68
CA ILE A 62 8.07 -11.05 -16.28
C ILE A 62 6.76 -10.81 -17.05
N SER A 63 6.58 -9.63 -17.62
CA SER A 63 5.41 -9.26 -18.41
C SER A 63 5.70 -9.39 -19.90
N LYS A 64 4.91 -10.19 -20.62
CA LYS A 64 4.99 -10.31 -22.09
C LYS A 64 4.32 -9.14 -22.85
N GLY A 65 4.11 -8.00 -22.20
CA GLY A 65 3.33 -6.87 -22.71
C GLY A 65 4.10 -5.55 -22.68
N SER A 66 3.51 -4.50 -23.24
CA SER A 66 4.04 -3.14 -23.23
C SER A 66 4.04 -2.59 -21.82
N ILE A 67 5.23 -2.39 -21.26
CA ILE A 67 5.43 -1.67 -20.00
C ILE A 67 5.84 -0.24 -20.33
N ASP A 68 5.06 0.73 -19.86
CA ASP A 68 5.49 2.13 -19.85
C ASP A 68 6.60 2.30 -18.79
N SER A 69 7.84 2.24 -19.27
CA SER A 69 9.03 2.27 -18.44
C SER A 69 9.20 3.55 -17.62
N LEU A 70 8.54 4.66 -17.95
CA LEU A 70 8.73 5.94 -17.25
C LEU A 70 7.79 6.15 -16.05
N THR A 71 6.75 5.32 -15.92
CA THR A 71 5.71 5.47 -14.88
C THR A 71 5.47 4.21 -14.07
N THR A 72 6.07 3.08 -14.45
CA THR A 72 5.92 1.79 -13.76
C THR A 72 6.34 1.89 -12.30
N ARG A 73 5.40 1.56 -11.40
CA ARG A 73 5.58 1.54 -9.94
C ARG A 73 5.68 0.10 -9.41
N GLY A 74 5.15 -0.85 -10.17
CA GLY A 74 5.16 -2.27 -9.87
C GLY A 74 4.53 -3.06 -11.00
N CYS A 75 4.49 -4.37 -10.81
CA CYS A 75 3.76 -5.29 -11.68
C CYS A 75 3.52 -6.62 -10.95
N ALA A 76 2.48 -7.33 -11.39
CA ALA A 76 2.15 -8.67 -10.96
C ALA A 76 2.16 -9.67 -12.12
N LYS A 77 2.65 -10.88 -11.85
CA LYS A 77 2.53 -12.02 -12.78
C LYS A 77 2.15 -13.28 -12.03
N ARG A 78 0.95 -13.81 -12.34
CA ARG A 78 0.57 -15.16 -11.95
C ARG A 78 1.39 -16.17 -12.74
N LEU A 79 2.16 -17.00 -12.04
CA LEU A 79 2.91 -18.14 -12.61
C LEU A 79 2.04 -19.41 -12.62
N SER A 80 1.11 -19.52 -11.66
CA SER A 80 0.12 -20.60 -11.57
C SER A 80 -1.11 -20.08 -10.83
N PRO A 81 -2.17 -20.90 -10.65
CA PRO A 81 -3.32 -20.50 -9.84
C PRO A 81 -2.98 -20.12 -8.40
N LYS A 82 -1.89 -20.69 -7.83
CA LYS A 82 -1.48 -20.52 -6.43
C LYS A 82 -0.17 -19.75 -6.24
N VAL A 83 0.46 -19.26 -7.30
CA VAL A 83 1.75 -18.55 -7.21
C VAL A 83 1.69 -17.26 -8.03
N CYS A 84 1.89 -16.12 -7.36
CA CYS A 84 1.99 -14.81 -7.99
C CYS A 84 3.32 -14.14 -7.62
N VAL A 85 4.03 -13.63 -8.62
CA VAL A 85 5.21 -12.77 -8.42
C VAL A 85 4.73 -11.34 -8.45
N VAL A 86 5.18 -10.54 -7.49
CA VAL A 86 4.88 -9.12 -7.36
C VAL A 86 6.19 -8.36 -7.25
N VAL A 87 6.39 -7.37 -8.10
CA VAL A 87 7.54 -6.48 -8.11
C VAL A 87 7.04 -5.09 -7.80
N ILE A 88 7.67 -4.41 -6.86
CA ILE A 88 7.24 -3.10 -6.38
C ILE A 88 8.45 -2.20 -6.12
N VAL A 89 8.25 -0.90 -6.29
CA VAL A 89 9.22 0.11 -5.84
C VAL A 89 9.49 -0.02 -4.34
N GLU A 90 10.75 0.10 -3.96
CA GLU A 90 11.18 0.06 -2.55
C GLU A 90 10.84 1.34 -1.78
N GLU A 91 10.71 2.47 -2.48
CA GLU A 91 10.38 3.79 -1.93
C GLU A 91 9.14 4.38 -2.60
N THR A 92 8.61 5.45 -1.99
CA THR A 92 7.48 6.18 -2.58
C THR A 92 7.89 6.79 -3.93
N TYR A 93 7.22 6.37 -4.99
CA TYR A 93 7.50 6.82 -6.36
C TYR A 93 6.22 7.29 -7.03
N LYS A 94 6.26 8.46 -7.68
CA LYS A 94 5.10 9.05 -8.37
C LYS A 94 3.82 9.08 -7.49
N ARG A 95 3.99 9.48 -6.22
CA ARG A 95 2.93 9.60 -5.20
C ARG A 95 2.31 8.27 -4.73
N ALA A 96 2.85 7.11 -5.13
CA ALA A 96 2.43 5.82 -4.61
C ALA A 96 3.44 5.27 -3.60
N THR A 97 2.98 4.93 -2.41
CA THR A 97 3.80 4.22 -1.42
C THR A 97 3.97 2.75 -1.82
N PRO A 98 5.04 2.06 -1.37
CA PRO A 98 5.20 0.63 -1.64
C PRO A 98 3.99 -0.22 -1.20
N SER A 99 3.33 0.16 -0.10
CA SER A 99 2.12 -0.53 0.38
C SER A 99 0.91 -0.31 -0.54
N ALA A 100 0.75 0.89 -1.10
CA ALA A 100 -0.32 1.19 -2.06
C ALA A 100 -0.10 0.42 -3.38
N VAL A 101 1.14 0.35 -3.86
CA VAL A 101 1.49 -0.47 -5.03
C VAL A 101 1.24 -1.94 -4.73
N LEU A 102 1.64 -2.46 -3.57
CA LEU A 102 1.37 -3.85 -3.20
C LEU A 102 -0.13 -4.18 -3.15
N ARG A 103 -0.98 -3.25 -2.68
CA ARG A 103 -2.44 -3.43 -2.72
C ARG A 103 -2.94 -3.52 -4.17
N HIS A 104 -2.49 -2.62 -5.04
CA HIS A 104 -2.80 -2.64 -6.47
C HIS A 104 -2.41 -3.97 -7.14
N GLU A 105 -1.15 -4.38 -6.99
CA GLU A 105 -0.62 -5.59 -7.62
C GLU A 105 -1.27 -6.87 -7.06
N ARG A 106 -1.68 -6.86 -5.78
CA ARG A 106 -2.48 -7.96 -5.20
C ARG A 106 -3.84 -8.07 -5.87
N GLY A 107 -4.49 -6.96 -6.20
CA GLY A 107 -5.72 -6.94 -6.98
C GLY A 107 -5.54 -7.70 -8.30
N HIS A 108 -4.46 -7.44 -9.03
CA HIS A 108 -4.13 -8.17 -10.26
C HIS A 108 -3.89 -9.67 -10.01
N CYS A 109 -3.20 -10.04 -8.93
CA CYS A 109 -3.05 -11.45 -8.54
C CYS A 109 -4.41 -12.12 -8.23
N ASN A 110 -5.37 -11.37 -7.67
CA ASN A 110 -6.74 -11.82 -7.40
C ASN A 110 -7.65 -11.81 -8.65
N GLY A 111 -7.12 -11.47 -9.81
CA GLY A 111 -7.85 -11.52 -11.09
C GLY A 111 -8.42 -10.18 -11.56
N TRP A 112 -8.07 -9.06 -10.92
CA TRP A 112 -8.41 -7.73 -11.43
C TRP A 112 -7.74 -7.51 -12.79
N PRO A 113 -8.48 -7.25 -13.88
CA PRO A 113 -7.89 -7.06 -15.20
C PRO A 113 -7.02 -5.80 -15.28
N GLY A 114 -6.03 -5.81 -16.19
CA GLY A 114 -5.18 -4.64 -16.47
C GLY A 114 -5.89 -3.49 -17.19
N THR A 115 -7.16 -3.67 -17.59
CA THR A 115 -8.04 -2.58 -18.06
C THR A 115 -8.66 -1.80 -16.90
N HIS A 116 -8.30 -2.14 -15.65
CA HIS A 116 -8.74 -1.50 -14.41
C HIS A 116 -10.26 -1.22 -14.33
N PRO A 117 -11.14 -2.24 -14.48
CA PRO A 117 -12.57 -2.04 -14.34
C PRO A 117 -12.99 -1.85 -12.87
N ASP A 118 -14.01 -1.01 -12.66
CA ASP A 118 -14.68 -0.80 -11.36
C ASP A 118 -15.50 -2.00 -10.89
#